data_AF-A0A970V2J2-F1
#
_entry.id   AF-A0A970V2J2-F1
#
_cell.length_a   1.000
_cell.length_b   1.000
_cell.length_c   1.000
_cell.angle_alpha   90.00
_cell.angle_beta   90.00
_cell.angle_gamma   90.00
#
_symmetry.space_group_name_H-M   'P 1'
#
loop_
_entity.id
_entity.type
_entity.pdbx_description
1 polymer ?
#
loop_
_entity_poly.entity_id
_entity_poly.type
_entity_poly.pdbx_seq_one_letter_code
_entity_poly.pdbx_strand_id
1 'polypeptide(L)'
;MDRPPHYWGGGDGATPRVWALDLRTGQARPVVSAPDLFPVHTAWLWDECALAYHGRLPSGGVYFGITRPEGDTLWRREFPEARAYGHLTPDRTRPALVVDGDFSPELLQWLYYDSPQGGIEPICRHGTEWESLGQGTQYSHPHPLADPTGRWLAFNAAHQGRQDVYVVEVGKFAAGGAIV
;
A
#
# COMPACT_ATOMS: atom_id res chain seq x y z
N MET A 1 25.45 -10.34 -10.68
CA MET A 1 24.17 -11.07 -10.60
C MET A 1 23.11 -10.06 -11.01
N ASP A 2 22.60 -10.19 -12.23
CA ASP A 2 21.78 -9.19 -12.91
C ASP A 2 20.47 -8.91 -12.16
N ARG A 3 20.04 -7.65 -12.00
CA ARG A 3 18.72 -7.34 -11.41
C ARG A 3 18.07 -6.14 -12.12
N PRO A 4 17.36 -6.38 -13.23
CA PRO A 4 16.58 -5.35 -13.94
C PRO A 4 15.42 -4.85 -13.07
N PRO A 5 14.65 -3.83 -13.49
CA PRO A 5 13.22 -3.92 -13.40
C PRO A 5 12.69 -4.49 -14.74
N HIS A 6 12.21 -5.74 -14.73
CA HIS A 6 11.31 -6.22 -15.79
C HIS A 6 9.84 -6.31 -15.33
N TYR A 7 9.56 -6.49 -14.03
CA TYR A 7 8.18 -6.56 -13.54
C TYR A 7 8.11 -6.40 -12.00
N TRP A 8 7.17 -5.57 -11.50
CA TRP A 8 6.69 -5.31 -10.11
C TRP A 8 7.65 -5.25 -8.89
N GLY A 9 8.91 -5.63 -8.99
CA GLY A 9 9.89 -5.64 -7.89
C GLY A 9 11.34 -5.66 -8.39
N GLY A 10 12.29 -5.32 -7.51
CA GLY A 10 13.74 -5.34 -7.76
C GLY A 10 14.30 -4.08 -8.42
N GLY A 11 15.41 -3.55 -7.92
CA GLY A 11 16.11 -2.38 -8.47
C GLY A 11 17.58 -2.69 -8.80
N ASP A 12 18.18 -1.85 -9.64
CA ASP A 12 19.59 -1.91 -10.01
C ASP A 12 20.52 -1.24 -8.97
N GLY A 13 19.94 -0.73 -7.87
CA GLY A 13 20.65 -0.03 -6.80
C GLY A 13 21.14 1.38 -7.19
N ALA A 14 20.88 1.81 -8.43
CA ALA A 14 21.43 3.04 -9.00
C ALA A 14 20.33 3.97 -9.51
N THR A 15 19.24 3.42 -10.00
CA THR A 15 18.14 4.13 -10.65
C THR A 15 16.96 4.30 -9.69
N PRO A 16 16.58 5.55 -9.36
CA PRO A 16 15.36 5.84 -8.62
C PRO A 16 14.12 5.31 -9.33
N ARG A 17 13.09 4.92 -8.56
CA ARG A 17 11.80 4.45 -9.12
C ARG A 17 10.68 5.49 -9.04
N VAL A 18 10.77 6.42 -8.09
CA VAL A 18 9.78 7.48 -7.91
C VAL A 18 10.35 8.80 -8.43
N TRP A 19 9.70 9.36 -9.43
CA TRP A 19 10.12 10.57 -10.14
C TRP A 19 9.02 11.62 -10.12
N ALA A 20 9.42 12.88 -10.02
CA ALA A 20 8.56 14.02 -10.30
C ALA A 20 8.95 14.59 -11.66
N LEU A 21 7.96 14.79 -12.52
CA LEU A 21 8.11 15.41 -13.84
C LEU A 21 7.50 16.81 -13.82
N ASP A 22 8.31 17.82 -14.13
CA ASP A 22 7.82 19.16 -14.42
C ASP A 22 7.22 19.17 -15.83
N LEU A 23 5.91 19.36 -15.93
CA LEU A 23 5.19 19.36 -17.21
C LEU A 23 5.51 20.57 -18.09
N ARG A 24 5.98 21.68 -17.52
CA ARG A 24 6.34 22.88 -18.28
C ARG A 24 7.72 22.76 -18.90
N THR A 25 8.68 22.20 -18.16
CA THR A 25 10.08 22.13 -18.59
C THR A 25 10.45 20.76 -19.16
N GLY A 26 9.64 19.74 -18.91
CA GLY A 26 9.95 18.34 -19.23
C GLY A 26 11.05 17.75 -18.36
N GLN A 27 11.52 18.46 -17.33
CA GLN A 27 12.59 17.98 -16.46
C GLN A 27 12.04 17.00 -15.42
N ALA A 28 12.71 15.85 -15.31
CA ALA A 28 12.43 14.86 -14.28
C ALA A 28 13.48 14.92 -13.16
N ARG A 29 13.04 14.71 -11.92
CA ARG A 29 13.92 14.57 -10.77
C ARG A 29 13.46 13.43 -9.86
N PRO A 30 14.38 12.75 -9.16
CA PRO A 30 14.00 11.72 -8.20
C PRO A 30 13.27 12.34 -7.00
N VAL A 31 12.30 11.60 -6.47
CA VAL A 31 11.56 11.96 -5.26
C VAL A 31 12.01 11.10 -4.09
N VAL A 32 11.98 9.77 -4.25
CA VAL A 32 12.46 8.85 -3.24
C VAL A 32 13.89 8.46 -3.59
N SER A 33 14.85 8.92 -2.78
CA SER A 33 16.24 8.47 -2.86
C SER A 33 16.49 7.40 -1.80
N ALA A 34 16.45 6.14 -2.22
CA ALA A 34 16.72 4.99 -1.39
C ALA A 34 17.40 3.92 -2.25
N PRO A 35 18.71 4.00 -2.48
CA PRO A 35 19.41 3.14 -3.45
C PRO A 35 19.28 1.64 -3.09
N ASP A 36 19.23 1.31 -1.80
CA ASP A 36 19.09 -0.08 -1.34
C ASP A 36 17.64 -0.58 -1.27
N LEU A 37 16.67 0.28 -1.57
CA LEU A 37 15.24 -0.04 -1.45
C LEU A 37 14.52 0.14 -2.77
N PHE A 38 13.42 -0.60 -2.95
CA PHE A 38 12.65 -0.58 -4.18
C PHE A 38 11.20 -0.19 -3.94
N PRO A 39 10.87 1.12 -4.01
CA PRO A 39 9.53 1.60 -3.70
C PRO A 39 8.53 1.24 -4.80
N VAL A 40 7.38 0.71 -4.39
CA VAL A 40 6.24 0.31 -5.20
C VAL A 40 4.93 0.77 -4.54
N HIS A 41 3.81 0.59 -5.26
CA HIS A 41 2.44 0.95 -4.86
C HIS A 41 2.37 2.35 -4.22
N THR A 42 2.67 3.37 -5.03
CA THR A 42 2.66 4.77 -4.62
C THR A 42 1.26 5.35 -4.68
N ALA A 43 0.90 6.18 -3.69
CA ALA A 43 -0.35 6.94 -3.68
C ALA A 43 -0.14 8.31 -3.04
N TRP A 44 -0.84 9.33 -3.53
CA TRP A 44 -0.87 10.65 -2.90
C TRP A 44 -1.69 10.60 -1.62
N LEU A 45 -1.18 11.21 -0.55
CA LEU A 45 -2.01 11.54 0.61
C LEU A 45 -3.14 12.49 0.20
N TRP A 46 -4.27 12.42 0.88
CA TRP A 46 -5.44 13.24 0.60
C TRP A 46 -5.25 14.74 0.87
N ASP A 47 -4.24 15.11 1.65
CA ASP A 47 -3.85 16.50 1.86
C ASP A 47 -2.92 17.04 0.75
N GLU A 48 -2.60 16.20 -0.25
CA GLU A 48 -1.77 16.50 -1.41
C GLU A 48 -0.32 16.92 -1.04
N CYS A 49 0.08 16.76 0.22
CA CYS A 49 1.36 17.26 0.71
C CYS A 49 2.50 16.26 0.55
N ALA A 50 2.18 14.97 0.42
CA ALA A 50 3.17 13.90 0.29
C ALA A 50 2.60 12.67 -0.44
N LEU A 51 3.50 11.80 -0.87
CA LEU A 51 3.20 10.48 -1.40
C LEU A 51 3.56 9.40 -0.38
N ALA A 52 2.66 8.45 -0.21
CA ALA A 52 2.91 7.19 0.47
C ALA A 52 3.41 6.14 -0.52
N TYR A 53 4.24 5.21 -0.05
CA TYR A 53 4.77 4.09 -0.81
C TYR A 53 5.19 2.98 0.13
N HIS A 54 5.39 1.79 -0.40
CA HIS A 54 5.99 0.68 0.35
C HIS A 54 6.90 -0.15 -0.55
N GLY A 55 7.55 -1.15 0.00
CA GLY A 55 8.39 -2.06 -0.77
C GLY A 55 8.95 -3.18 0.08
N ARG A 56 9.58 -4.15 -0.56
CA ARG A 56 10.23 -5.25 0.17
C ARG A 56 11.60 -4.84 0.68
N LEU A 57 11.92 -5.30 1.88
CA LEU A 57 13.25 -5.20 2.46
C LEU A 57 14.18 -6.27 1.86
N PRO A 58 15.48 -5.97 1.63
CA PRO A 58 16.45 -6.97 1.19
C PRO A 58 16.59 -8.16 2.15
N SER A 59 16.42 -7.94 3.45
CA SER A 59 16.44 -8.95 4.51
C SER A 59 15.16 -9.80 4.62
N GLY A 60 14.15 -9.49 3.80
CA GLY A 60 12.78 -9.93 4.04
C GLY A 60 12.02 -8.98 4.96
N GLY A 61 10.69 -8.98 4.82
CA GLY A 61 9.82 -7.97 5.40
C GLY A 61 9.35 -6.94 4.38
N VAL A 62 8.57 -5.96 4.85
CA VAL A 62 8.10 -4.81 4.08
C VAL A 62 8.52 -3.52 4.79
N TYR A 63 8.73 -2.45 4.05
CA TYR A 63 8.87 -1.11 4.62
C TYR A 63 7.84 -0.18 4.00
N PHE A 64 7.41 0.81 4.75
CA PHE A 64 6.51 1.87 4.29
C PHE A 64 7.21 3.23 4.43
N GLY A 65 6.84 4.18 3.58
CA GLY A 65 7.39 5.53 3.61
C GLY A 65 6.39 6.58 3.14
N ILE A 66 6.59 7.80 3.64
CA ILE A 66 5.87 9.01 3.24
C ILE A 66 6.91 10.06 2.91
N THR A 67 6.86 10.62 1.70
CA THR A 67 7.85 11.58 1.21
C THR A 67 7.17 12.72 0.49
N ARG A 68 7.61 13.95 0.75
CA ARG A 68 7.16 15.11 -0.01
C ARG A 68 7.66 15.02 -1.45
N PRO A 69 6.98 15.65 -2.41
CA PRO A 69 7.43 15.67 -3.80
C PRO A 69 8.86 16.20 -3.93
N GLU A 70 9.30 17.11 -3.07
CA GLU A 70 10.65 17.69 -3.04
C GLU A 70 11.74 16.70 -2.61
N GLY A 71 11.36 15.55 -2.07
CA GLY A 71 12.27 14.48 -1.62
C GLY A 71 12.48 14.40 -0.10
N ASP A 72 11.79 15.25 0.66
CA ASP A 72 11.82 15.24 2.13
C ASP A 72 11.00 14.05 2.68
N THR A 73 11.67 13.06 3.29
CA THR A 73 11.00 11.89 3.88
C THR A 73 10.45 12.25 5.25
N LEU A 74 9.11 12.29 5.37
CA LEU A 74 8.41 12.65 6.61
C LEU A 74 8.32 11.49 7.59
N TRP A 75 8.18 10.27 7.06
CA TRP A 75 8.06 9.06 7.85
C TRP A 75 8.56 7.87 7.04
N ARG A 76 9.27 6.95 7.69
CA ARG A 76 9.66 5.67 7.11
C ARG A 76 9.78 4.65 8.21
N ARG A 77 9.32 3.43 7.95
CA ARG A 77 9.40 2.34 8.90
C ARG A 77 9.52 1.00 8.22
N GLU A 78 10.30 0.13 8.85
CA GLU A 78 10.52 -1.25 8.46
C GLU A 78 9.68 -2.18 9.34
N PHE A 79 9.11 -3.21 8.73
CA PHE A 79 8.31 -4.26 9.36
C PHE A 79 8.84 -5.63 8.92
N PRO A 80 9.90 -6.15 9.57
CA PRO A 80 10.46 -7.47 9.26
C PRO A 80 9.46 -8.63 9.39
N GLU A 81 8.40 -8.43 10.18
CA GLU A 81 7.30 -9.36 10.41
C GLU A 81 6.27 -9.39 9.27
N ALA A 82 6.15 -8.32 8.48
CA ALA A 82 5.20 -8.24 7.36
C ALA A 82 5.76 -8.98 6.14
N ARG A 83 5.25 -10.19 5.86
CA ARG A 83 5.83 -11.08 4.85
C ARG A 83 4.97 -11.26 3.60
N ALA A 84 3.68 -11.03 3.73
CA ALA A 84 2.73 -11.17 2.65
C ALA A 84 2.90 -10.08 1.59
N TYR A 85 2.20 -10.24 0.46
CA TYR A 85 2.11 -9.20 -0.56
C TYR A 85 0.88 -8.35 -0.27
N GLY A 86 1.01 -7.04 -0.51
CA GLY A 86 -0.04 -6.09 -0.21
C GLY A 86 0.07 -4.80 -0.99
N HIS A 87 -0.97 -3.98 -0.85
CA HIS A 87 -1.12 -2.65 -1.41
C HIS A 87 -1.40 -1.66 -0.31
N LEU A 88 -1.34 -0.38 -0.67
CA LEU A 88 -1.70 0.70 0.21
C LEU A 88 -2.56 1.73 -0.53
N THR A 89 -3.46 2.35 0.22
CA THR A 89 -4.12 3.60 -0.15
C THR A 89 -4.23 4.49 1.09
N PRO A 90 -4.14 5.83 0.98
CA PRO A 90 -4.29 6.69 2.15
C PRO A 90 -5.74 6.78 2.66
N ASP A 91 -5.91 6.78 3.97
CA ASP A 91 -7.18 7.17 4.60
C ASP A 91 -7.34 8.70 4.55
N ARG A 92 -8.55 9.17 4.32
CA ARG A 92 -8.85 10.62 4.21
C ARG A 92 -8.89 11.34 5.55
N THR A 93 -9.27 10.62 6.59
CA THR A 93 -9.69 11.18 7.90
C THR A 93 -8.72 10.83 9.02
N ARG A 94 -7.84 9.87 8.79
CA ARG A 94 -6.83 9.40 9.74
C ARG A 94 -5.44 9.60 9.17
N PRO A 95 -4.42 9.82 10.02
CA PRO A 95 -3.03 9.74 9.61
C PRO A 95 -2.61 8.26 9.42
N ALA A 96 -3.31 7.55 8.54
CA ALA A 96 -3.14 6.13 8.30
C ALA A 96 -3.20 5.78 6.81
N LEU A 97 -2.56 4.67 6.48
CA LEU A 97 -2.70 3.96 5.21
C LEU A 97 -3.66 2.79 5.44
N VAL A 98 -4.58 2.55 4.51
CA VAL A 98 -5.32 1.30 4.42
C VAL A 98 -4.46 0.32 3.64
N VAL A 99 -4.08 -0.78 4.27
CA VAL A 99 -3.26 -1.84 3.69
C VAL A 99 -4.05 -3.14 3.57
N ASP A 100 -3.73 -3.92 2.55
CA ASP A 100 -4.25 -5.28 2.36
C ASP A 100 -3.09 -6.29 2.42
N GLY A 101 -3.30 -7.47 2.99
CA GLY A 101 -2.32 -8.56 2.89
C GLY A 101 -1.07 -8.46 3.78
N ASP A 102 -0.35 -7.34 3.79
CA ASP A 102 1.04 -7.22 4.30
C ASP A 102 1.25 -7.79 5.72
N PHE A 103 0.36 -7.41 6.65
CA PHE A 103 0.37 -7.85 8.05
C PHE A 103 -0.56 -9.04 8.31
N SER A 104 -1.55 -9.25 7.43
CA SER A 104 -2.49 -10.35 7.49
C SER A 104 -3.03 -10.65 6.09
N PRO A 105 -2.98 -11.91 5.63
CA PRO A 105 -3.46 -12.27 4.30
C PRO A 105 -4.99 -12.17 4.15
N GLU A 106 -5.73 -11.83 5.20
CA GLU A 106 -7.20 -11.88 5.21
C GLU A 106 -7.85 -10.55 5.59
N LEU A 107 -7.07 -9.55 6.04
CA LEU A 107 -7.60 -8.32 6.62
C LEU A 107 -7.23 -7.09 5.81
N LEU A 108 -8.18 -6.14 5.78
CA LEU A 108 -7.86 -4.73 5.58
C LEU A 108 -7.50 -4.13 6.93
N GLN A 109 -6.44 -3.34 6.98
CA GLN A 109 -5.91 -2.78 8.21
C GLN A 109 -5.52 -1.32 8.02
N TRP A 110 -5.68 -0.50 9.06
CA TRP A 110 -5.00 0.79 9.14
C TRP A 110 -3.57 0.57 9.60
N LEU A 111 -2.64 1.23 8.92
CA LEU A 111 -1.28 1.45 9.35
C LEU A 111 -1.09 2.96 9.61
N TYR A 112 -1.03 3.35 10.87
CA TYR A 112 -0.85 4.73 11.30
C TYR A 112 0.60 5.19 11.10
N TYR A 113 0.79 6.44 10.69
CA TYR A 113 2.10 7.05 10.42
C TYR A 113 2.36 8.33 11.23
N ASP A 114 1.47 8.69 12.14
CA ASP A 114 1.62 9.80 13.10
C ASP A 114 2.51 9.47 14.30
N SER A 115 3.00 8.23 14.39
CA SER A 115 3.98 7.80 15.39
C SER A 115 5.16 7.08 14.74
N PRO A 116 6.36 7.17 15.34
CA PRO A 116 7.51 6.36 14.89
C PRO A 116 7.23 4.85 14.99
N GLN A 117 6.36 4.45 15.92
CA GLN A 117 6.02 3.06 16.19
C GLN A 117 5.05 2.44 15.19
N GLY A 118 4.31 3.23 14.41
CA GLY A 118 3.36 2.74 13.41
C GLY A 118 2.31 1.79 13.98
N GLY A 119 1.18 2.33 14.46
CA GLY A 119 0.07 1.52 14.97
C GLY A 119 -0.60 0.72 13.84
N ILE A 120 -1.06 -0.49 14.14
CA ILE A 120 -1.80 -1.33 13.20
C ILE A 120 -3.16 -1.67 13.81
N GLU A 121 -4.24 -1.42 13.08
CA GLU A 121 -5.61 -1.67 13.55
C GLU A 121 -6.42 -2.40 12.46
N PRO A 122 -7.11 -3.50 12.79
CA PRO A 122 -7.97 -4.18 11.82
C PRO A 122 -9.20 -3.33 11.46
N ILE A 123 -9.52 -3.27 10.17
CA ILE A 123 -10.74 -2.63 9.67
C ILE A 123 -11.81 -3.68 9.46
N CYS A 124 -11.58 -4.61 8.53
CA CYS A 124 -12.48 -5.71 8.24
C CYS A 124 -11.72 -6.88 7.64
N ARG A 125 -12.41 -8.02 7.51
CA ARG A 125 -11.93 -9.17 6.75
C ARG A 125 -12.33 -9.00 5.29
N HIS A 126 -11.40 -9.22 4.37
CA HIS A 126 -11.69 -9.33 2.93
C HIS A 126 -11.77 -10.79 2.46
N GLY A 127 -11.11 -11.72 3.14
CA GLY A 127 -11.24 -13.16 2.90
C GLY A 127 -10.71 -13.69 1.56
N THR A 128 -10.32 -12.81 0.63
CA THR A 128 -9.94 -13.17 -0.75
C THR A 128 -9.04 -14.41 -0.87
N GLU A 129 -9.43 -15.31 -1.77
CA GLU A 129 -8.62 -16.42 -2.24
C GLU A 129 -7.63 -15.89 -3.29
N TRP A 130 -6.46 -15.43 -2.84
CA TRP A 130 -5.44 -14.70 -3.64
C TRP A 130 -5.10 -15.32 -5.01
N GLU A 131 -5.15 -16.64 -5.15
CA GLU A 131 -4.77 -17.32 -6.39
C GLU A 131 -5.96 -17.91 -7.16
N SER A 132 -7.21 -17.65 -6.73
CA SER A 132 -8.42 -18.27 -7.30
C SER A 132 -8.74 -17.85 -8.73
N LEU A 133 -8.21 -16.71 -9.19
CA LEU A 133 -8.41 -16.17 -10.54
C LEU A 133 -7.14 -16.18 -11.40
N GLY A 134 -6.18 -17.04 -11.05
CA GLY A 134 -4.94 -17.22 -11.78
C GLY A 134 -3.74 -16.71 -11.00
N GLN A 135 -2.68 -17.51 -11.02
CA GLN A 135 -1.54 -17.30 -10.14
C GLN A 135 -0.78 -16.02 -10.47
N GLY A 136 -0.54 -15.17 -9.47
CA GLY A 136 0.21 -13.92 -9.63
C GLY A 136 -0.49 -12.86 -10.49
N THR A 137 -1.81 -12.99 -10.68
CA THR A 137 -2.64 -11.97 -11.33
C THR A 137 -3.15 -10.95 -10.31
N GLN A 138 -3.57 -9.77 -10.77
CA GLN A 138 -4.17 -8.75 -9.90
C GLN A 138 -5.66 -9.01 -9.64
N TYR A 139 -6.27 -10.02 -10.28
CA TYR A 139 -7.72 -10.22 -10.27
C TYR A 139 -8.28 -10.69 -8.94
N SER A 140 -7.46 -11.22 -8.04
CA SER A 140 -7.93 -11.61 -6.69
C SER A 140 -7.55 -10.59 -5.62
N HIS A 141 -6.87 -9.51 -5.98
CA HIS A 141 -6.30 -8.58 -5.01
C HIS A 141 -7.36 -7.62 -4.45
N PRO A 142 -7.35 -7.31 -3.15
CA PRO A 142 -8.38 -6.47 -2.56
C PRO A 142 -8.42 -5.04 -3.09
N HIS A 143 -7.27 -4.38 -3.29
CA HIS A 143 -7.21 -3.01 -3.83
C HIS A 143 -8.18 -2.05 -3.13
N PRO A 144 -8.07 -1.90 -1.80
CA PRO A 144 -8.98 -1.05 -1.06
C PRO A 144 -8.84 0.40 -1.51
N LEU A 145 -9.97 1.11 -1.59
CA LEU A 145 -10.05 2.54 -1.90
C LEU A 145 -11.04 3.23 -0.98
N ALA A 146 -10.62 4.34 -0.37
CA ALA A 146 -11.48 5.19 0.42
C ALA A 146 -12.27 6.17 -0.45
N ASP A 147 -13.52 6.42 -0.08
CA ASP A 147 -14.28 7.52 -0.64
C ASP A 147 -13.74 8.89 -0.14
N PRO A 148 -14.07 10.00 -0.82
CA PRO A 148 -13.59 11.34 -0.44
C PRO A 148 -14.00 11.82 0.95
N THR A 149 -14.97 11.17 1.61
CA THR A 149 -15.37 11.46 2.98
C THR A 149 -14.66 10.59 4.02
N GLY A 150 -13.97 9.51 3.59
CA GLY A 150 -13.35 8.51 4.46
C GLY A 150 -14.35 7.65 5.25
N ARG A 151 -15.63 7.69 4.86
CA ARG A 151 -16.71 6.93 5.50
C ARG A 151 -16.86 5.53 4.92
N TRP A 152 -16.47 5.32 3.68
CA TRP A 152 -16.64 4.07 2.96
C TRP A 152 -15.31 3.61 2.38
N LEU A 153 -15.07 2.30 2.46
CA LEU A 153 -14.01 1.62 1.72
C LEU A 153 -14.64 0.66 0.72
N ALA A 154 -14.26 0.77 -0.55
CA ALA A 154 -14.54 -0.24 -1.55
C ALA A 154 -13.32 -1.17 -1.68
N PHE A 155 -13.53 -2.47 -1.86
CA PHE A 155 -12.47 -3.44 -2.10
C PHE A 155 -13.02 -4.64 -2.88
N ASN A 156 -12.14 -5.38 -3.53
CA ASN A 156 -12.48 -6.62 -4.19
C ASN A 156 -12.25 -7.82 -3.26
N ALA A 157 -13.00 -8.89 -3.44
CA ALA A 157 -12.63 -10.19 -2.91
C ALA A 157 -13.00 -11.28 -3.90
N ALA A 158 -12.08 -12.23 -4.07
CA ALA A 158 -12.28 -13.38 -4.92
C ALA A 158 -12.58 -14.62 -4.07
N HIS A 159 -13.63 -15.33 -4.44
CA HIS A 159 -14.04 -16.58 -3.82
C HIS A 159 -14.58 -17.50 -4.90
N GLN A 160 -14.15 -18.77 -4.88
CA GLN A 160 -14.68 -19.81 -5.79
C GLN A 160 -14.57 -19.45 -7.27
N GLY A 161 -13.47 -18.80 -7.68
CA GLY A 161 -13.21 -18.46 -9.08
C GLY A 161 -14.04 -17.29 -9.62
N ARG A 162 -14.55 -16.42 -8.74
CA ARG A 162 -15.22 -15.17 -9.09
C ARG A 162 -14.72 -14.03 -8.21
N GLN A 163 -14.61 -12.82 -8.76
CA GLN A 163 -14.36 -11.59 -8.01
C GLN A 163 -15.66 -10.81 -7.85
N ASP A 164 -15.90 -10.30 -6.66
CA ASP A 164 -16.96 -9.33 -6.36
C ASP A 164 -16.37 -8.08 -5.71
N VAL A 165 -17.09 -6.97 -5.82
CA VAL A 165 -16.75 -5.68 -5.19
C VAL A 165 -17.62 -5.48 -3.97
N TYR A 166 -17.00 -5.21 -2.83
CA TYR A 166 -17.63 -4.97 -1.55
C TYR A 166 -17.41 -3.53 -1.12
N VAL A 167 -18.32 -3.01 -0.30
CA VAL A 167 -18.21 -1.69 0.30
C VAL A 167 -18.50 -1.81 1.79
N VAL A 168 -17.68 -1.20 2.63
CA VAL A 168 -17.83 -1.22 4.09
C VAL A 168 -17.84 0.18 4.68
N GLU A 169 -18.73 0.40 5.66
CA GLU A 169 -18.80 1.66 6.40
C GLU A 169 -17.73 1.68 7.50
N VAL A 170 -16.80 2.62 7.40
CA VAL A 170 -15.74 2.86 8.37
C VAL A 170 -16.32 3.52 9.63
N GLY A 171 -16.09 2.92 10.79
CA GLY A 171 -16.55 3.45 12.09
C GLY A 171 -17.82 2.83 12.65
N LYS A 172 -18.42 1.85 11.97
CA LYS A 172 -19.45 0.97 12.54
C LYS A 172 -18.98 -0.49 12.53
N PHE A 173 -18.17 -0.87 13.51
CA PHE A 173 -18.04 -2.28 13.88
C PHE A 173 -18.55 -2.48 15.30
N ALA A 174 -19.69 -3.18 15.41
CA ALA A 174 -19.94 -3.99 16.59
C ALA A 174 -18.92 -5.14 16.53
N ALA A 175 -18.20 -5.35 17.63
CA ALA A 175 -17.29 -6.49 17.78
C ALA A 175 -18.02 -7.78 17.34
N GLY A 176 -17.53 -8.45 16.29
CA GLY A 176 -18.02 -9.77 15.86
C GLY A 176 -18.78 -9.83 14.53
N GLY A 177 -18.92 -8.74 13.78
CA GLY A 177 -19.47 -8.81 12.41
C GLY A 177 -18.44 -9.37 11.42
N ALA A 178 -18.53 -10.66 11.08
CA ALA A 178 -17.84 -11.18 9.90
C ALA A 178 -18.43 -10.52 8.65
N ILE A 179 -17.59 -9.94 7.81
CA ILE A 179 -17.93 -9.63 6.43
C ILE A 179 -17.25 -10.72 5.60
N VAL A 180 -18.14 -11.57 5.04
CA VAL A 180 -17.96 -12.70 4.10
C VAL A 180 -16.72 -13.56 4.30
#